data_AF-A0A7V9VN95-F1
#
_entry.id   AF-A0A7V9VN95-F1
#
_cell.length_a   1.000
_cell.length_b   1.000
_cell.length_c   1.000
_cell.angle_alpha   90.00
_cell.angle_beta   90.00
_cell.angle_gamma   90.00
#
_symmetry.space_group_name_H-M   'P 1'
#
loop_
_entity.id
_entity.type
_entity.pdbx_description
1 polymer ?
#
loop_
_entity_poly.entity_id
_entity_poly.type
_entity_poly.pdbx_seq_one_letter_code
_entity_poly.pdbx_strand_id
1 'polypeptide(L)'
;MDSPIYRSGPRLDAALAVCGGLAVLSLLLPFAPAYDSWSWLVWGRELASLSLDTAAGPSWKPLPVLIAAPFSIFGDAAVALWLVVARTAWLMALVLGFRVAGSLLGRAVGRPARVMGGLVAALSIALLDDPETPWLRHFGHGLSEPLLVALLFLAVDRHLGSRPGQALAALALAGLVRPETWVLSAAYLVVCLWRTRPALRGWGAFAVGLGPLLWFAGDLLGSGDPLTGPG
;
A
#
# COMPACT_ATOMS: atom_id res chain seq x y z
N MET A 1 4.98 -27.05 -5.41
CA MET A 1 6.13 -26.24 -5.89
C MET A 1 6.66 -25.42 -4.71
N ASP A 2 7.23 -26.10 -3.73
CA ASP A 2 7.82 -25.49 -2.53
C ASP A 2 9.32 -25.35 -2.75
N SER A 3 9.78 -24.22 -3.29
CA SER A 3 11.24 -24.03 -3.42
C SER A 3 11.82 -23.57 -2.07
N PRO A 4 12.92 -24.20 -1.60
CA PRO A 4 13.57 -23.84 -0.33
C PRO A 4 14.09 -22.39 -0.31
N ILE A 5 14.15 -21.73 -1.46
CA ILE A 5 14.54 -20.33 -1.63
C ILE A 5 13.59 -19.39 -0.87
N TYR A 6 12.29 -19.68 -0.82
CA TYR A 6 11.32 -18.76 -0.25
C TYR A 6 11.21 -18.85 1.30
N ARG A 7 11.74 -19.92 1.92
CA ARG A 7 11.67 -20.13 3.38
C ARG A 7 12.76 -19.40 4.19
N SER A 8 13.82 -18.91 3.56
CA SER A 8 15.02 -18.40 4.27
C SER A 8 15.07 -16.89 4.49
N GLY A 9 13.96 -16.16 4.29
CA GLY A 9 13.85 -14.73 4.63
C GLY A 9 13.16 -14.52 5.98
N PRO A 10 13.27 -13.33 6.61
CA PRO A 10 12.50 -13.01 7.80
C PRO A 10 11.01 -13.24 7.53
N ARG A 11 10.31 -13.82 8.50
CA ARG A 11 8.87 -14.04 8.36
C ARG A 11 8.17 -12.67 8.24
N LEU A 12 7.14 -12.59 7.39
CA LEU A 12 6.52 -11.29 7.05
C LEU A 12 5.94 -10.58 8.28
N ASP A 13 5.34 -11.35 9.18
CA ASP A 13 4.85 -10.95 10.50
C ASP A 13 5.96 -10.32 11.35
N ALA A 14 7.13 -10.96 11.42
CA ALA A 14 8.28 -10.40 12.13
C ALA A 14 8.78 -9.10 11.47
N ALA A 15 8.85 -9.08 10.13
CA ALA A 15 9.22 -7.87 9.39
C ALA A 15 8.24 -6.72 9.64
N LEU A 16 6.93 -7.00 9.61
CA LEU A 16 5.89 -6.03 9.89
C LEU A 16 5.97 -5.50 11.32
N ALA A 17 6.19 -6.36 12.31
CA ALA A 17 6.36 -5.98 13.71
C ALA A 17 7.59 -5.08 13.91
N VAL A 18 8.73 -5.43 13.31
CA VAL A 18 9.96 -4.61 13.37
C VAL A 18 9.75 -3.27 12.68
N CYS A 19 9.19 -3.26 11.46
CA CYS A 19 8.92 -2.01 10.74
C CYS A 19 7.92 -1.12 11.49
N GLY A 20 6.89 -1.71 12.08
CA GLY A 20 5.92 -0.99 12.92
C GLY A 20 6.56 -0.41 14.18
N GLY A 21 7.39 -1.18 14.88
CA GLY A 21 8.14 -0.69 16.04
C GLY A 21 9.08 0.47 15.69
N LEU A 22 9.82 0.36 14.58
CA LEU A 22 10.67 1.45 14.06
C LEU A 22 9.85 2.68 13.63
N ALA A 23 8.68 2.48 13.03
CA ALA A 23 7.77 3.57 12.68
C ALA A 23 7.26 4.30 13.93
N VAL A 24 6.91 3.58 15.00
CA VAL A 24 6.54 4.20 16.29
C VAL A 24 7.72 4.97 16.89
N LEU A 25 8.92 4.37 16.95
CA LEU A 25 10.11 5.04 17.46
C LEU A 25 10.46 6.30 16.65
N SER A 26 10.21 6.29 15.34
CA SER A 26 10.48 7.43 14.48
C SER A 26 9.61 8.65 14.79
N LEU A 27 8.49 8.51 15.54
CA LEU A 27 7.69 9.66 15.98
C LEU A 27 8.45 10.59 16.93
N LEU A 28 9.59 10.14 17.48
CA LEU A 28 10.52 10.98 18.21
C LEU A 28 11.24 12.01 17.33
N LEU A 29 11.22 11.81 16.00
CA LEU A 29 11.74 12.75 15.02
C LEU A 29 10.64 13.75 14.60
N PRO A 30 11.00 15.00 14.25
CA PRO A 30 10.04 15.98 13.76
C PRO A 30 9.20 15.44 12.59
N PHE A 31 7.91 15.77 12.61
CA PHE A 31 6.98 15.38 11.57
C PHE A 31 5.91 16.44 11.38
N ALA A 32 5.41 16.53 10.15
CA ALA A 32 4.23 17.33 9.83
C ALA A 32 3.51 16.63 8.67
N PRO A 33 2.24 16.21 8.81
CA PRO A 33 1.50 15.63 7.70
C PRO A 33 1.42 16.61 6.53
N ALA A 34 1.55 16.10 5.30
CA ALA A 34 1.35 16.89 4.10
C ALA A 34 -0.13 17.28 3.95
N TYR A 35 -0.41 18.24 3.07
CA TYR A 35 -1.77 18.63 2.68
C TYR A 35 -2.65 17.41 2.36
N ASP A 36 -2.14 16.49 1.54
CA ASP A 36 -2.82 15.26 1.17
C ASP A 36 -3.18 14.39 2.39
N SER A 37 -2.17 14.08 3.20
CA SER A 37 -2.30 13.26 4.40
C SER A 37 -3.27 13.85 5.42
N TRP A 38 -3.25 15.18 5.58
CA TRP A 38 -4.16 15.90 6.44
C TRP A 38 -5.60 15.80 5.93
N SER A 39 -5.79 15.98 4.62
CA SER A 39 -7.12 15.89 4.00
C SER A 39 -7.72 14.50 4.15
N TRP A 40 -6.93 13.43 4.02
CA TRP A 40 -7.43 12.06 4.27
C TRP A 40 -7.84 11.83 5.73
N LEU A 41 -7.15 12.45 6.69
CA LEU A 41 -7.55 12.40 8.11
C LEU A 41 -8.86 13.14 8.37
N VAL A 42 -9.03 14.31 7.75
CA VAL A 42 -10.28 15.09 7.81
C VAL A 42 -11.43 14.29 7.21
N TRP A 43 -11.27 13.77 5.98
CA TRP A 43 -12.28 12.94 5.33
C TRP A 43 -12.52 11.63 6.05
N GLY A 44 -11.52 11.03 6.69
CA GLY A 44 -11.72 9.84 7.52
C GLY A 44 -12.68 10.13 8.67
N ARG A 45 -12.50 11.27 9.36
CA ARG A 45 -13.39 11.73 10.42
C ARG A 45 -14.80 12.02 9.88
N GLU A 46 -14.90 12.72 8.76
CA GLU A 46 -16.19 13.06 8.15
C GLU A 46 -16.94 11.83 7.62
N LEU A 47 -16.22 10.86 7.06
CA LEU A 47 -16.78 9.57 6.65
C LEU A 47 -17.33 8.82 7.88
N ALA A 48 -16.62 8.85 9.01
CA ALA A 48 -17.07 8.23 10.25
C ALA A 48 -18.31 8.92 10.85
N SER A 49 -18.49 10.23 10.61
CA SER A 49 -19.67 11.01 11.02
C SER A 49 -20.77 11.11 9.95
N LEU A 50 -20.63 10.40 8.81
CA LEU A 50 -21.56 10.43 7.69
C LEU A 50 -21.79 11.85 7.12
N SER A 51 -20.75 12.66 7.12
CA SER A 51 -20.76 14.06 6.71
C SER A 51 -19.60 14.39 5.75
N LEU A 52 -19.21 13.40 4.92
CA LEU A 52 -18.08 13.51 3.99
C LEU A 52 -18.27 14.66 3.01
N ASP A 53 -17.29 15.56 2.92
CA ASP A 53 -17.23 16.61 1.91
C ASP A 53 -15.84 16.62 1.25
N THR A 54 -15.78 16.23 -0.02
CA THR A 54 -14.52 16.15 -0.78
C THR A 54 -14.22 17.41 -1.58
N ALA A 55 -15.10 18.42 -1.59
CA ALA A 55 -15.05 19.54 -2.53
C ALA A 55 -13.79 20.42 -2.41
N ALA A 56 -13.17 20.50 -1.24
CA ALA A 56 -12.03 21.38 -0.98
C ALA A 56 -10.69 20.65 -0.78
N GLY A 57 -10.63 19.34 -1.07
CA GLY A 57 -9.43 18.53 -0.81
C GLY A 57 -8.63 18.14 -2.06
N PRO A 58 -7.52 17.41 -1.88
CA PRO A 58 -6.69 16.85 -2.97
C PRO A 58 -7.48 15.78 -3.73
N SER A 59 -6.84 15.01 -4.61
CA SER A 59 -7.52 13.84 -5.18
C SER A 59 -7.98 12.85 -4.09
N TRP A 60 -9.23 12.37 -4.19
CA TRP A 60 -9.76 11.28 -3.38
C TRP A 60 -8.82 10.06 -3.47
N LYS A 61 -8.58 9.39 -2.34
CA LYS A 61 -7.86 8.09 -2.31
C LYS A 61 -8.56 7.18 -1.29
N PRO A 62 -9.32 6.17 -1.74
CA PRO A 62 -10.16 5.39 -0.83
C PRO A 62 -9.41 4.72 0.32
N LEU A 63 -8.26 4.09 0.06
CA LEU A 63 -7.57 3.32 1.10
C LEU A 63 -7.03 4.20 2.24
N PRO A 64 -6.32 5.32 1.98
CA PRO A 64 -5.95 6.26 3.04
C PRO A 64 -7.13 6.72 3.91
N VAL A 65 -8.25 7.11 3.30
CA VAL A 65 -9.43 7.59 4.02
C VAL A 65 -10.07 6.48 4.87
N LEU A 66 -10.20 5.26 4.32
CA LEU A 66 -10.73 4.12 5.05
C LEU A 66 -9.85 3.69 6.23
N ILE A 67 -8.52 3.86 6.13
CA ILE A 67 -7.60 3.63 7.24
C ILE A 67 -7.71 4.76 8.27
N ALA A 68 -7.86 6.01 7.83
CA ALA A 68 -7.97 7.17 8.70
C ALA A 68 -9.30 7.24 9.46
N ALA A 69 -10.39 6.70 8.90
CA ALA A 69 -11.72 6.73 9.50
C ALA A 69 -11.76 6.17 10.93
N PRO A 70 -11.26 4.96 11.24
CA PRO A 70 -11.20 4.47 12.62
C PRO A 70 -10.22 5.27 13.49
N PHE A 71 -9.26 6.01 12.94
CA PHE A 71 -8.35 6.83 13.74
C PHE A 71 -9.01 8.08 14.32
N SER A 72 -10.14 8.52 13.73
CA SER A 72 -10.90 9.68 14.20
C SER A 72 -11.34 9.59 15.67
N ILE A 73 -11.53 8.37 16.20
CA ILE A 73 -11.89 8.15 17.61
C ILE A 73 -10.79 8.52 18.60
N PHE A 74 -9.54 8.65 18.14
CA PHE A 74 -8.38 8.97 18.97
C PHE A 74 -8.01 10.47 18.97
N GLY A 75 -8.83 11.33 18.36
CA GLY A 75 -8.60 12.78 18.32
C GLY A 75 -7.24 13.14 17.74
N ASP A 76 -6.44 13.90 18.48
CA ASP A 76 -5.13 14.39 18.03
C ASP A 76 -4.13 13.26 17.71
N ALA A 77 -4.30 12.08 18.32
CA ALA A 77 -3.43 10.93 18.05
C ALA A 77 -3.65 10.33 16.65
N ALA A 78 -4.73 10.69 15.94
CA ALA A 78 -5.01 10.22 14.58
C ALA A 78 -3.86 10.53 13.61
N VAL A 79 -3.23 11.70 13.76
CA VAL A 79 -2.05 12.12 12.96
C VAL A 79 -0.88 11.17 13.19
N ALA A 80 -0.58 10.86 14.45
CA ALA A 80 0.50 9.94 14.81
C ALA A 80 0.22 8.51 14.31
N LEU A 81 -1.02 8.03 14.43
CA LEU A 81 -1.43 6.72 13.93
C LEU A 81 -1.27 6.61 12.40
N TRP A 82 -1.67 7.64 11.66
CA TRP A 82 -1.45 7.68 10.21
C TRP A 82 0.03 7.68 9.84
N LEU A 83 0.85 8.45 10.54
CA LEU A 83 2.30 8.45 10.31
C LEU A 83 2.93 7.09 10.59
N VAL A 84 2.48 6.37 11.61
CA VAL A 84 2.93 4.99 11.86
C VAL A 84 2.59 4.10 10.66
N VAL A 85 1.39 4.20 10.10
CA VAL A 85 1.01 3.44 8.89
C VAL A 85 1.92 3.78 7.71
N ALA A 86 2.06 5.07 7.39
CA ALA A 86 2.84 5.52 6.24
C ALA A 86 4.33 5.15 6.36
N ARG A 87 4.92 5.30 7.55
CA ARG A 87 6.33 4.95 7.81
C ARG A 87 6.55 3.45 7.89
N THR A 88 5.60 2.70 8.42
CA THR A 88 5.62 1.22 8.34
C THR A 88 5.61 0.77 6.90
N ALA A 89 4.76 1.37 6.06
CA ALA A 89 4.71 1.07 4.64
C ALA A 89 6.02 1.40 3.92
N TRP A 90 6.65 2.55 4.22
CA TRP A 90 7.97 2.90 3.69
C TRP A 90 9.02 1.82 4.00
N LEU A 91 9.15 1.44 5.27
CA LEU A 91 10.11 0.42 5.70
C LEU A 91 9.77 -0.96 5.11
N MET A 92 8.48 -1.30 5.02
CA MET A 92 8.03 -2.54 4.38
C MET A 92 8.32 -2.56 2.89
N ALA A 93 8.27 -1.43 2.18
CA ALA A 93 8.66 -1.35 0.77
C ALA A 93 10.14 -1.74 0.58
N LEU A 94 11.04 -1.30 1.48
CA LEU A 94 12.45 -1.72 1.47
C LEU A 94 12.60 -3.23 1.67
N VAL A 95 11.93 -3.78 2.69
CA VAL A 95 12.01 -5.21 3.02
C VAL A 95 11.42 -6.08 1.90
N LEU A 96 10.27 -5.69 1.36
CA LEU A 96 9.60 -6.45 0.30
C LEU A 96 10.34 -6.29 -1.04
N GLY A 97 10.87 -5.11 -1.36
CA GLY A 97 11.74 -4.89 -2.52
C GLY A 97 12.98 -5.79 -2.46
N PHE A 98 13.65 -5.85 -1.29
CA PHE A 98 14.77 -6.77 -1.05
C PHE A 98 14.38 -8.23 -1.32
N ARG A 99 13.24 -8.67 -0.76
CA ARG A 99 12.76 -10.05 -0.89
C ARG A 99 12.42 -10.41 -2.33
N VAL A 100 11.69 -9.55 -3.03
CA VAL A 100 11.27 -9.77 -4.41
C VAL A 100 12.49 -9.84 -5.33
N ALA A 101 13.32 -8.80 -5.36
CA ALA A 101 14.49 -8.74 -6.23
C ALA A 101 15.48 -9.87 -5.92
N GLY A 102 15.76 -10.09 -4.63
CA GLY A 102 16.62 -11.19 -4.21
C GLY A 102 16.06 -12.56 -4.58
N SER A 103 14.74 -12.77 -4.52
CA SER A 103 14.14 -14.04 -4.92
C SER A 103 14.25 -14.28 -6.43
N LEU A 104 14.09 -13.24 -7.25
CA LEU A 104 14.23 -13.34 -8.71
C LEU A 104 15.67 -13.64 -9.10
N LEU A 105 16.63 -12.85 -8.61
CA LEU A 105 18.04 -13.03 -8.95
C LEU A 105 18.63 -14.30 -8.32
N GLY A 106 18.18 -14.66 -7.13
CA GLY A 106 18.57 -15.88 -6.44
C GLY A 106 18.12 -17.16 -7.15
N ARG A 107 16.96 -17.13 -7.83
CA ARG A 107 16.48 -18.24 -8.67
C ARG A 107 17.30 -18.38 -9.95
N ALA A 108 17.75 -17.26 -10.52
CA ALA A 108 18.48 -17.24 -11.79
C ALA A 108 19.97 -17.59 -11.64
N VAL A 109 20.65 -17.08 -10.61
CA VAL A 109 22.11 -17.11 -10.50
C VAL A 109 22.62 -17.85 -9.26
N GLY A 110 21.86 -17.82 -8.16
CA GLY A 110 22.20 -18.52 -6.91
C GLY A 110 22.25 -17.63 -5.67
N ARG A 111 22.65 -18.21 -4.54
CA ARG A 111 22.59 -17.59 -3.20
C ARG A 111 23.30 -16.23 -3.04
N PRO A 112 24.54 -16.02 -3.51
CA PRO A 112 25.19 -14.71 -3.34
C PRO A 112 24.48 -13.61 -4.13
N ALA A 113 24.00 -13.94 -5.33
CA ALA A 113 23.27 -13.01 -6.18
C ALA A 113 21.92 -12.59 -5.56
N ARG A 114 21.29 -13.45 -4.76
CA ARG A 114 20.08 -13.09 -4.00
C ARG A 114 20.30 -11.91 -3.06
N VAL A 115 21.38 -11.95 -2.29
CA VAL A 115 21.66 -10.88 -1.32
C VAL A 115 21.97 -9.59 -2.05
N MET A 116 22.81 -9.67 -3.09
CA MET A 116 23.17 -8.50 -3.89
C MET A 116 21.95 -7.88 -4.59
N GLY A 117 21.12 -8.68 -5.25
CA GLY A 117 19.91 -8.18 -5.91
C GLY A 117 18.92 -7.56 -4.93
N GLY A 118 18.78 -8.15 -3.74
CA GLY A 118 17.97 -7.57 -2.67
C GLY A 118 18.52 -6.25 -2.16
N LEU A 119 19.83 -6.18 -1.87
CA LEU A 119 20.49 -4.97 -1.38
C LEU A 119 20.41 -3.84 -2.40
N VAL A 120 20.70 -4.12 -3.67
CA VAL A 120 20.56 -3.15 -4.76
C VAL A 120 19.15 -2.61 -4.81
N ALA A 121 18.12 -3.46 -4.79
CA ALA A 121 16.73 -3.00 -4.80
C ALA A 121 16.36 -2.14 -3.59
N ALA A 122 16.74 -2.56 -2.38
CA ALA A 122 16.45 -1.79 -1.16
C ALA A 122 17.18 -0.43 -1.16
N LEU A 123 18.45 -0.41 -1.57
CA LEU A 123 19.23 0.82 -1.69
C LEU A 123 18.66 1.73 -2.78
N SER A 124 18.26 1.20 -3.93
CA SER A 124 17.61 1.99 -4.98
C SER A 124 16.32 2.66 -4.50
N ILE A 125 15.53 2.00 -3.65
CA ILE A 125 14.32 2.61 -3.07
C ILE A 125 14.70 3.66 -2.01
N ALA A 126 15.66 3.33 -1.12
CA ALA A 126 16.06 4.21 -0.02
C ALA A 126 16.80 5.48 -0.50
N LEU A 127 17.53 5.37 -1.60
CA LEU A 127 18.31 6.45 -2.23
C LEU A 127 17.57 7.06 -3.41
N LEU A 128 16.31 6.68 -3.65
CA LEU A 128 15.50 7.33 -4.66
C LEU A 128 15.28 8.78 -4.23
N ASP A 129 15.95 9.68 -4.92
CA ASP A 129 15.83 11.12 -4.71
C ASP A 129 15.03 11.70 -5.87
N ASP A 130 13.90 12.29 -5.53
CA ASP A 130 13.07 13.07 -6.44
C ASP A 130 13.12 14.52 -5.95
N PRO A 131 13.56 15.49 -6.78
CA PRO A 131 13.63 16.90 -6.40
C PRO A 131 12.30 17.45 -5.87
N GLU A 132 11.16 16.96 -6.37
CA GLU A 132 9.83 17.41 -5.97
C GLU A 132 9.33 16.69 -4.71
N THR A 133 9.58 15.38 -4.62
CA THR A 133 9.14 14.53 -3.50
C THR A 133 10.26 13.68 -2.91
N PRO A 134 11.22 14.29 -2.19
CA PRO A 134 12.33 13.54 -1.59
C PRO A 134 11.80 12.51 -0.59
N TRP A 135 12.59 11.46 -0.32
CA TRP A 135 12.17 10.39 0.60
C TRP A 135 11.78 10.91 1.99
N LEU A 136 12.43 11.98 2.48
CA LEU A 136 12.06 12.65 3.74
C LEU A 136 10.64 13.21 3.67
N ARG A 137 10.18 13.65 2.49
CA ARG A 137 8.81 14.10 2.29
C ARG A 137 7.84 12.93 2.45
N HIS A 138 8.09 11.81 1.79
CA HIS A 138 7.26 10.61 1.93
C HIS A 138 7.21 10.07 3.37
N PHE A 139 8.38 9.97 4.02
CA PHE A 139 8.51 9.43 5.37
C PHE A 139 8.02 10.41 6.45
N GLY A 140 8.42 11.68 6.34
CA GLY A 140 8.11 12.73 7.31
C GLY A 140 6.67 13.24 7.24
N HIS A 141 6.09 13.27 6.05
CA HIS A 141 4.77 13.88 5.81
C HIS A 141 3.64 12.87 5.58
N GLY A 142 3.92 11.57 5.69
CA GLY A 142 2.90 10.52 5.71
C GLY A 142 2.18 10.32 4.38
N LEU A 143 2.89 10.46 3.26
CA LEU A 143 2.30 10.24 1.93
C LEU A 143 1.89 8.76 1.73
N SER A 144 0.96 8.51 0.80
CA SER A 144 0.37 7.17 0.55
C SER A 144 1.14 6.31 -0.45
N GLU A 145 2.01 6.92 -1.25
CA GLU A 145 2.85 6.28 -2.26
C GLU A 145 3.70 5.12 -1.70
N PRO A 146 4.27 5.21 -0.49
CA PRO A 146 5.00 4.09 0.12
C PRO A 146 4.11 2.89 0.40
N LEU A 147 2.84 3.13 0.77
CA LEU A 147 1.83 2.08 0.95
C LEU A 147 1.51 1.39 -0.37
N LEU A 148 1.36 2.15 -1.46
CA LEU A 148 1.22 1.59 -2.80
C LEU A 148 2.41 0.68 -3.16
N VAL A 149 3.64 1.18 -3.03
CA VAL A 149 4.85 0.43 -3.38
C VAL A 149 4.98 -0.85 -2.53
N ALA A 150 4.73 -0.75 -1.22
CA ALA A 150 4.72 -1.91 -0.34
C ALA A 150 3.65 -2.94 -0.74
N LEU A 151 2.43 -2.52 -1.08
CA LEU A 151 1.36 -3.41 -1.53
C LEU A 151 1.69 -4.08 -2.88
N LEU A 152 2.30 -3.36 -3.82
CA LEU A 152 2.74 -3.91 -5.09
C LEU A 152 3.84 -4.98 -4.90
N PHE A 153 4.87 -4.69 -4.11
CA PHE A 153 5.88 -5.71 -3.79
C PHE A 153 5.29 -6.88 -3.00
N LEU A 154 4.35 -6.61 -2.08
CA LEU A 154 3.63 -7.64 -1.35
C LEU A 154 2.89 -8.57 -2.31
N ALA A 155 2.22 -8.02 -3.33
CA ALA A 155 1.52 -8.80 -4.34
C ALA A 155 2.46 -9.74 -5.09
N VAL A 156 3.60 -9.21 -5.57
CA VAL A 156 4.61 -10.01 -6.27
C VAL A 156 5.18 -11.09 -5.35
N ASP A 157 5.55 -10.73 -4.13
CA ASP A 157 6.09 -11.63 -3.12
C ASP A 157 5.09 -12.77 -2.84
N ARG A 158 3.81 -12.46 -2.61
CA ARG A 158 2.75 -13.46 -2.41
C ARG A 158 2.49 -14.33 -3.62
N HIS A 159 2.56 -13.79 -4.84
CA HIS A 159 2.44 -14.58 -6.06
C HIS A 159 3.61 -15.58 -6.17
N LEU A 160 4.85 -15.12 -5.98
CA LEU A 160 6.05 -15.96 -6.01
C LEU A 160 6.06 -17.02 -4.88
N GLY A 161 5.39 -16.72 -3.77
CA GLY A 161 5.15 -17.62 -2.64
C GLY A 161 3.94 -18.54 -2.79
N SER A 162 3.32 -18.64 -3.98
CA SER A 162 2.15 -19.48 -4.27
C SER A 162 0.91 -19.18 -3.41
N ARG A 163 0.74 -17.92 -2.97
CA ARG A 163 -0.42 -17.41 -2.22
C ARG A 163 -1.22 -16.40 -3.07
N PRO A 164 -1.84 -16.83 -4.18
CA PRO A 164 -2.46 -15.93 -5.15
C PRO A 164 -3.63 -15.10 -4.61
N GLY A 165 -4.38 -15.63 -3.63
CA GLY A 165 -5.44 -14.85 -2.97
C GLY A 165 -4.86 -13.63 -2.25
N GLN A 166 -3.78 -13.80 -1.48
CA GLN A 166 -3.12 -12.67 -0.83
C GLN A 166 -2.50 -11.70 -1.84
N ALA A 167 -2.01 -12.21 -2.98
CA ALA A 167 -1.49 -11.36 -4.06
C ALA A 167 -2.59 -10.48 -4.67
N LEU A 168 -3.74 -11.06 -4.99
CA LEU A 168 -4.88 -10.30 -5.50
C LEU A 168 -5.41 -9.29 -4.47
N ALA A 169 -5.39 -9.64 -3.18
CA ALA A 169 -5.84 -8.74 -2.12
C ALA A 169 -4.93 -7.51 -2.03
N ALA A 170 -3.62 -7.73 -2.11
CA ALA A 170 -2.64 -6.65 -2.14
C ALA A 170 -2.78 -5.76 -3.39
N LEU A 171 -3.05 -6.35 -4.57
CA LEU A 171 -3.34 -5.57 -5.79
C LEU A 171 -4.64 -4.77 -5.69
N ALA A 172 -5.70 -5.35 -5.12
CA ALA A 172 -6.97 -4.66 -4.91
C ALA A 172 -6.80 -3.47 -3.96
N LEU A 173 -6.09 -3.66 -2.85
CA LEU A 173 -5.74 -2.57 -1.92
C LEU A 173 -4.86 -1.52 -2.60
N ALA A 174 -3.90 -1.91 -3.43
CA ALA A 174 -3.10 -0.96 -4.23
C ALA A 174 -3.99 -0.14 -5.18
N GLY A 175 -5.00 -0.78 -5.77
CA GLY A 175 -6.04 -0.14 -6.59
C GLY A 175 -6.86 0.91 -5.85
N LEU A 176 -6.95 0.83 -4.52
CA LEU A 176 -7.60 1.83 -3.68
C LEU A 176 -6.66 2.98 -3.26
N VAL A 177 -5.37 2.91 -3.60
CA VAL A 177 -4.43 4.04 -3.46
C VAL A 177 -4.26 4.78 -4.78
N ARG A 178 -4.22 4.03 -5.89
CA ARG A 178 -4.12 4.56 -7.26
C ARG A 178 -5.12 3.86 -8.17
N PRO A 179 -5.97 4.60 -8.90
CA PRO A 179 -7.06 4.00 -9.66
C PRO A 179 -6.52 3.08 -10.78
N GLU A 180 -5.41 3.41 -11.43
CA GLU A 180 -4.87 2.59 -12.52
C GLU A 180 -4.49 1.17 -12.06
N THR A 181 -4.17 1.00 -10.77
CA THR A 181 -3.81 -0.30 -10.18
C THR A 181 -4.99 -1.24 -10.02
N TRP A 182 -6.25 -0.78 -9.98
CA TRP A 182 -7.37 -1.71 -9.91
C TRP A 182 -7.47 -2.54 -11.21
N VAL A 183 -7.07 -1.98 -12.36
CA VAL A 183 -6.97 -2.70 -13.63
C VAL A 183 -5.94 -3.82 -13.55
N LEU A 184 -4.83 -3.62 -12.85
CA LEU A 184 -3.84 -4.68 -12.60
C LEU A 184 -4.42 -5.82 -11.77
N SER A 185 -5.26 -5.51 -10.77
CA SER A 185 -5.96 -6.54 -10.00
C SER A 185 -6.93 -7.36 -10.87
N ALA A 186 -7.66 -6.70 -11.78
CA ALA A 186 -8.54 -7.34 -12.75
C ALA A 186 -7.76 -8.24 -13.72
N ALA A 187 -6.68 -7.72 -14.29
CA ALA A 187 -5.80 -8.46 -15.18
C ALA A 187 -5.21 -9.70 -14.47
N TYR A 188 -4.76 -9.55 -13.23
CA TYR A 188 -4.25 -10.67 -12.43
C TYR A 188 -5.31 -11.74 -12.17
N LEU A 189 -6.55 -11.34 -11.82
CA LEU A 189 -7.66 -12.28 -11.66
C LEU A 189 -7.91 -13.07 -12.95
N VAL A 190 -8.00 -12.39 -14.09
CA VAL A 190 -8.32 -13.00 -15.39
C VAL A 190 -7.17 -13.91 -15.88
N VAL A 191 -5.96 -13.37 -15.93
CA VAL A 191 -4.80 -14.05 -16.54
C VAL A 191 -4.27 -15.15 -15.63
N CYS A 192 -4.10 -14.87 -14.33
CA CYS A 192 -3.41 -15.79 -13.44
C CYS A 192 -4.35 -16.75 -12.72
N LEU A 193 -5.57 -16.32 -12.36
CA LEU A 193 -6.43 -17.07 -11.43
C LEU A 193 -7.66 -17.69 -12.07
N TRP A 194 -8.21 -17.08 -13.13
CA TRP A 194 -9.51 -17.47 -13.66
C TRP A 194 -9.55 -18.95 -14.02
N ARG A 195 -8.56 -19.45 -14.77
CA ARG A 195 -8.51 -20.86 -15.16
C ARG A 195 -7.89 -21.78 -14.10
N THR A 196 -6.95 -21.27 -13.31
CA THR A 196 -6.11 -22.10 -12.43
C THR A 196 -6.69 -22.27 -11.02
N ARG A 197 -7.53 -21.34 -10.56
CA ARG A 197 -8.04 -21.25 -9.19
C ARG A 197 -9.52 -20.83 -9.16
N PRO A 198 -10.47 -21.67 -9.61
CA PRO A 198 -11.88 -21.33 -9.67
C PRO A 198 -12.48 -20.92 -8.32
N ALA A 199 -11.98 -21.49 -7.21
CA ALA A 199 -12.41 -21.16 -5.85
C ALA A 199 -12.16 -19.68 -5.47
N LEU A 200 -11.23 -18.99 -6.13
CA LEU A 200 -10.93 -17.58 -5.85
C LEU A 200 -11.72 -16.61 -6.75
N ARG A 201 -12.53 -17.09 -7.70
CA ARG A 201 -13.22 -16.21 -8.66
C ARG A 201 -14.22 -15.26 -8.01
N GLY A 202 -15.08 -15.78 -7.13
CA GLY A 202 -16.11 -14.96 -6.47
C GLY A 202 -15.49 -13.87 -5.59
N TRP A 203 -14.58 -14.28 -4.70
CA TRP A 203 -13.82 -13.35 -3.87
C TRP A 203 -12.98 -12.37 -4.71
N GLY A 204 -12.37 -12.84 -5.79
CA GLY A 204 -11.56 -12.01 -6.67
C GLY A 204 -12.38 -10.98 -7.44
N ALA A 205 -13.54 -11.36 -7.96
CA ALA A 205 -14.46 -10.44 -8.62
C ALA A 205 -14.95 -9.36 -7.65
N PHE A 206 -15.25 -9.74 -6.41
CA PHE A 206 -15.56 -8.79 -5.35
C PHE A 206 -14.39 -7.83 -5.08
N ALA A 207 -13.17 -8.35 -4.88
CA ALA A 207 -11.99 -7.52 -4.61
C ALA A 207 -11.67 -6.55 -5.76
N VAL A 208 -11.81 -6.99 -7.01
CA VAL A 208 -11.65 -6.13 -8.20
C VAL A 208 -12.75 -5.08 -8.27
N GLY A 209 -14.00 -5.46 -8.01
CA GLY A 209 -15.16 -4.57 -8.04
C GLY A 209 -15.10 -3.46 -6.99
N LEU A 210 -14.49 -3.71 -5.82
CA LEU A 210 -14.27 -2.69 -4.79
C LEU A 210 -13.46 -1.49 -5.30
N GLY A 211 -12.57 -1.68 -6.27
CA GLY A 211 -11.79 -0.60 -6.88
C GLY A 211 -12.68 0.53 -7.40
N PRO A 212 -13.35 0.37 -8.55
CA PRO A 212 -14.22 1.40 -9.10
C PRO A 212 -15.33 1.80 -8.12
N LEU A 213 -15.93 0.84 -7.40
CA LEU A 213 -17.00 1.15 -6.44
C LEU A 213 -16.56 2.18 -5.39
N LEU A 214 -15.40 2.02 -4.76
CA LEU A 214 -14.96 2.92 -3.70
C LEU A 214 -14.36 4.23 -4.22
N TRP A 215 -13.82 4.22 -5.45
CA TRP A 215 -13.43 5.46 -6.12
C TRP A 215 -14.65 6.32 -6.44
N PHE A 216 -15.64 5.78 -7.15
CA PHE A 216 -16.85 6.53 -7.51
C PHE A 216 -17.75 6.83 -6.31
N ALA A 217 -17.82 5.95 -5.30
CA ALA A 217 -18.63 6.20 -4.11
C ALA A 217 -18.09 7.38 -3.29
N GLY A 218 -16.78 7.54 -3.19
CA GLY A 218 -16.19 8.69 -2.49
C GLY A 218 -16.54 10.01 -3.13
N ASP A 219 -16.40 10.09 -4.46
CA ASP A 219 -16.78 11.28 -5.23
C ASP A 219 -18.29 11.54 -5.11
N LEU A 220 -19.14 10.53 -5.32
CA LEU A 220 -20.60 10.66 -5.15
C LEU A 220 -21.02 11.17 -3.77
N LEU A 221 -20.43 10.61 -2.71
CA LEU A 221 -20.78 10.95 -1.34
C LEU A 221 -20.25 12.33 -0.93
N GLY A 222 -19.07 12.71 -1.44
CA GLY A 222 -18.38 13.93 -1.05
C GLY A 222 -18.71 15.17 -1.89
N SER A 223 -18.95 15.03 -3.19
CA SER A 223 -19.23 16.15 -4.10
C SER A 223 -20.65 16.16 -4.66
N GLY A 224 -21.41 15.06 -4.48
CA GLY A 224 -22.74 14.89 -5.08
C GLY A 224 -22.74 14.51 -6.56
N ASP A 225 -21.56 14.37 -7.19
CA ASP A 225 -21.40 13.99 -8.61
C ASP A 225 -20.26 12.96 -8.77
N PRO A 226 -20.50 11.80 -9.42
CA PRO A 226 -19.52 10.73 -9.57
C PRO A 226 -18.31 11.07 -10.45
N LEU A 227 -18.33 12.16 -11.23
CA LEU A 227 -17.37 12.39 -12.31
C LEU A 227 -16.53 13.67 -12.17
N THR A 228 -16.85 14.56 -11.24
CA THR A 228 -16.22 15.88 -11.18
C THR A 228 -14.82 15.83 -10.58
N GLY A 229 -14.55 14.90 -9.66
CA GLY A 229 -13.41 15.03 -8.74
C GLY A 229 -13.46 16.34 -7.95
N PRO A 230 -12.57 16.57 -6.98
CA PRO A 230 -12.45 17.89 -6.37
C PRO A 230 -11.99 18.90 -7.43
N GLY A 231 -12.76 19.98 -7.60
CA GLY A 231 -12.40 21.14 -8.41
C GLY A 231 -11.43 22.07 -7.71
#